data_AF-A0A483A1S2-F1
#
_entry.id   AF-A0A483A1S2-F1
#
_cell.length_a   1.000
_cell.length_b   1.000
_cell.length_c   1.000
_cell.angle_alpha   90.00
_cell.angle_beta   90.00
_cell.angle_gamma   90.00
#
_symmetry.space_group_name_H-M   'P 1'
#
loop_
_entity.id
_entity.type
_entity.pdbx_description
1 polymer ?
#
loop_
_entity_poly.entity_id
_entity_poly.type
_entity_poly.pdbx_seq_one_letter_code
_entity_poly.pdbx_strand_id
1 'polypeptide(L)'
;MFLGVVILLVGNATANERYGKQKVFYHINYDDPEAQIGALRNVQNYINAVGKENLNFKIVMHGDGLSLLLEPDALGGTKLKRGNATDELQAKISGLKDQGIQFQVCANTLQGKKNQLRRRPI
;
A
#
# COMPACT_ATOMS: atom_id res chain seq x y z
N MET A 1 -31.07 56.93 -4.66
CA MET A 1 -30.47 55.99 -5.62
C MET A 1 -29.30 55.32 -4.93
N PHE A 2 -29.53 54.24 -4.18
CA PHE A 2 -28.48 53.52 -3.46
C PHE A 2 -27.87 52.48 -4.42
N LEU A 3 -26.64 52.74 -4.86
CA LEU A 3 -25.86 51.84 -5.70
C LEU A 3 -25.22 50.79 -4.77
N GLY A 4 -25.85 49.62 -4.66
CA GLY A 4 -25.36 48.50 -3.86
C GLY A 4 -24.23 47.77 -4.59
N VAL A 5 -23.02 47.81 -4.02
CA VAL A 5 -21.88 47.01 -4.48
C VAL A 5 -21.99 45.61 -3.88
N VAL A 6 -22.14 44.60 -4.73
CA VAL A 6 -22.09 43.18 -4.35
C VAL A 6 -20.65 42.70 -4.54
N ILE A 7 -19.95 42.41 -3.44
CA ILE A 7 -18.63 41.78 -3.46
C ILE A 7 -18.83 40.26 -3.46
N LEU A 8 -18.56 39.62 -4.59
CA LEU A 8 -18.48 38.16 -4.71
C LEU A 8 -17.12 37.70 -4.19
N LEU A 9 -17.10 37.18 -2.96
CA LEU A 9 -15.95 36.46 -2.40
C LEU A 9 -15.84 35.09 -3.08
N VAL A 10 -15.04 35.00 -4.14
CA VAL A 10 -14.65 33.71 -4.74
C VAL A 10 -13.60 33.07 -3.83
N GLY A 11 -14.05 32.18 -2.94
CA GLY A 11 -13.15 31.38 -2.11
C GLY A 11 -12.31 30.44 -2.98
N ASN A 12 -10.99 30.62 -2.98
CA ASN A 12 -10.07 29.67 -3.58
C ASN A 12 -10.09 28.38 -2.73
N ALA A 13 -10.91 27.40 -3.13
CA ALA A 13 -10.82 26.05 -2.60
C ALA A 13 -9.45 25.49 -3.00
N THR A 14 -8.50 25.53 -2.07
CA THR A 14 -7.18 24.95 -2.29
C THR A 14 -7.36 23.45 -2.57
N ALA A 15 -6.79 22.95 -3.67
CA ALA A 15 -6.93 21.54 -4.06
C ALA A 15 -6.47 20.57 -2.95
N ASN A 16 -5.62 21.05 -2.03
CA ASN A 16 -5.13 20.31 -0.87
C ASN A 16 -6.20 20.03 0.20
N GLU A 17 -7.31 20.77 0.24
CA GLU A 17 -8.40 20.53 1.20
C GLU A 17 -9.43 19.48 0.76
N ARG A 18 -9.39 19.00 -0.50
CA ARG A 18 -10.38 18.02 -0.98
C ARG A 18 -10.32 16.68 -0.26
N TYR A 19 -9.13 16.28 0.19
CA TYR A 19 -8.92 15.01 0.88
C TYR A 19 -8.31 15.28 2.25
N GLY A 20 -9.16 15.50 3.26
CA GLY A 20 -8.73 15.53 4.66
C GLY A 20 -8.08 14.22 5.09
N LYS A 21 -7.49 14.17 6.30
CA LYS A 21 -6.75 12.98 6.78
C LYS A 21 -7.55 11.69 6.70
N GLN A 22 -6.98 10.65 6.09
CA GLN A 22 -7.67 9.37 5.86
C GLN A 22 -6.95 8.21 6.53
N LYS A 23 -7.74 7.24 7.00
CA LYS A 23 -7.27 5.95 7.50
C LYS A 23 -7.69 4.88 6.50
N VAL A 24 -6.73 4.22 5.88
CA VAL A 24 -6.99 3.25 4.81
C VAL A 24 -6.28 1.96 5.15
N PHE A 25 -6.93 0.83 4.89
CA PHE A 25 -6.27 -0.45 4.88
C PHE A 25 -6.55 -1.19 3.59
N TYR A 26 -5.51 -1.77 3.01
CA TYR A 26 -5.63 -2.74 1.92
C TYR A 26 -5.39 -4.12 2.46
N HIS A 27 -6.14 -5.07 1.92
CA HIS A 27 -6.05 -6.46 2.30
C HIS A 27 -5.62 -7.29 1.10
N ILE A 28 -4.48 -7.99 1.23
CA ILE A 28 -3.91 -8.81 0.15
C ILE A 28 -3.81 -10.25 0.64
N ASN A 29 -4.58 -11.13 0.01
CA ASN A 29 -4.67 -12.55 0.37
C ASN A 29 -4.49 -13.52 -0.82
N TYR A 30 -4.17 -13.00 -1.99
CA TYR A 30 -3.98 -13.73 -3.25
C TYR A 30 -2.53 -13.67 -3.70
N ASP A 31 -2.10 -14.58 -4.58
CA ASP A 31 -0.74 -14.72 -5.12
C ASP A 31 -0.61 -14.41 -6.62
N ASP A 32 -1.67 -13.93 -7.27
CA ASP A 32 -1.60 -13.49 -8.66
C ASP A 32 -0.65 -12.28 -8.80
N PRO A 33 0.44 -12.37 -9.60
CA PRO A 33 1.44 -11.31 -9.67
C PRO A 33 0.89 -9.99 -10.20
N GLU A 34 0.05 -10.03 -11.24
CA GLU A 34 -0.51 -8.84 -11.87
C GLU A 34 -1.48 -8.11 -10.93
N ALA A 35 -2.31 -8.86 -10.21
CA ALA A 35 -3.18 -8.29 -9.18
C ALA A 35 -2.37 -7.66 -8.05
N GLN A 36 -1.28 -8.30 -7.62
CA GLN A 36 -0.42 -7.78 -6.55
C GLN A 36 0.31 -6.50 -6.97
N ILE A 37 0.87 -6.46 -8.17
CA ILE A 37 1.47 -5.27 -8.77
C ILE A 37 0.41 -4.16 -8.90
N GLY A 38 -0.78 -4.52 -9.38
CA GLY A 38 -1.92 -3.62 -9.49
C GLY A 38 -2.31 -3.00 -8.15
N ALA A 39 -2.31 -3.79 -7.07
CA ALA A 39 -2.60 -3.30 -5.72
C ALA A 39 -1.56 -2.27 -5.24
N LEU A 40 -0.26 -2.54 -5.43
CA LEU A 40 0.81 -1.59 -5.06
C LEU A 40 0.74 -0.30 -5.91
N ARG A 41 0.44 -0.43 -7.21
CA ARG A 41 0.21 0.72 -8.09
C ARG A 41 -0.97 1.57 -7.60
N ASN A 42 -2.06 0.92 -7.18
CA ASN A 42 -3.23 1.62 -6.65
C ASN A 42 -2.92 2.37 -5.35
N VAL A 43 -2.06 1.80 -4.50
CA VAL A 43 -1.56 2.51 -3.29
C VAL A 43 -0.79 3.76 -3.70
N GLN A 44 0.12 3.69 -4.67
CA GLN A 44 0.84 4.87 -5.16
C GLN A 44 -0.11 5.92 -5.74
N ASN A 45 -1.11 5.52 -6.51
CA ASN A 45 -2.12 6.44 -7.03
C ASN A 45 -2.90 7.13 -5.91
N TYR A 46 -3.19 6.41 -4.82
CA TYR A 46 -3.84 6.97 -3.64
C TYR A 46 -2.97 8.02 -2.94
N ILE A 47 -1.67 7.72 -2.78
CA ILE A 47 -0.68 8.68 -2.25
C ILE A 47 -0.62 9.93 -3.12
N ASN A 48 -0.56 9.78 -4.45
CA ASN A 48 -0.49 10.90 -5.38
C ASN A 48 -1.75 11.79 -5.34
N ALA A 49 -2.92 11.20 -5.07
CA ALA A 49 -4.19 11.93 -5.02
C ALA A 49 -4.42 12.65 -3.68
N VAL A 50 -3.99 12.05 -2.56
CA VAL A 50 -4.33 12.53 -1.21
C VAL A 50 -3.16 13.24 -0.52
N GLY A 51 -1.92 12.95 -0.92
CA GLY A 51 -0.71 13.41 -0.23
C GLY A 51 -0.33 12.47 0.92
N LYS A 52 0.95 12.09 0.99
CA LYS A 52 1.46 11.13 2.00
C LYS A 52 1.26 11.61 3.44
N GLU A 53 1.29 12.92 3.67
CA GLU A 53 1.07 13.58 4.95
C GLU A 53 -0.39 13.48 5.45
N ASN A 54 -1.34 13.21 4.54
CA ASN A 54 -2.75 13.07 4.84
C ASN A 54 -3.18 11.60 4.99
N LEU A 55 -2.25 10.65 4.86
CA LEU A 55 -2.56 9.22 4.85
C LEU A 55 -2.01 8.48 6.07
N ASN A 56 -2.90 7.76 6.76
CA ASN A 56 -2.54 6.64 7.62
C ASN A 56 -2.94 5.35 6.91
N PHE A 57 -2.02 4.80 6.13
CA PHE A 57 -2.29 3.68 5.24
C PHE A 57 -1.57 2.42 5.72
N LYS A 58 -2.31 1.30 5.79
CA LYS A 58 -1.78 -0.02 6.12
C LYS A 58 -2.08 -1.03 5.03
N ILE A 59 -1.11 -1.86 4.68
CA ILE A 59 -1.32 -3.05 3.86
C ILE A 59 -1.22 -4.25 4.78
N VAL A 60 -2.30 -5.02 4.89
CA VAL A 60 -2.36 -6.25 5.68
C VAL A 60 -2.30 -7.44 4.72
N MET A 61 -1.32 -8.31 4.93
CA MET A 61 -1.08 -9.49 4.11
C MET A 61 -1.28 -10.76 4.93
N HIS A 62 -2.01 -11.71 4.35
CA HIS A 62 -2.20 -13.04 4.92
C HIS A 62 -2.34 -14.09 3.83
N GLY A 63 -2.42 -15.37 4.20
CA GLY A 63 -2.60 -16.48 3.26
C GLY A 63 -1.54 -16.49 2.15
N ASP A 64 -2.02 -16.46 0.90
CA ASP A 64 -1.17 -16.50 -0.30
C ASP A 64 -0.60 -15.12 -0.67
N GLY A 65 -1.09 -14.04 -0.02
CA GLY A 65 -0.55 -12.68 -0.14
C GLY A 65 0.89 -12.54 0.35
N LEU A 66 1.40 -13.50 1.13
CA LEU A 66 2.81 -13.52 1.57
C LEU A 66 3.78 -13.83 0.41
N SER A 67 3.28 -14.24 -0.75
CA SER A 67 4.08 -14.35 -1.98
C SER A 67 4.73 -13.02 -2.39
N LEU A 68 4.15 -11.86 -2.02
CA LEU A 68 4.76 -10.53 -2.17
C LEU A 68 6.10 -10.39 -1.45
N LEU A 69 6.33 -11.19 -0.42
CA LEU A 69 7.50 -11.12 0.46
C LEU A 69 8.46 -12.29 0.26
N LEU A 70 8.13 -13.21 -0.65
CA LEU A 70 8.91 -14.40 -0.91
C LEU A 70 9.58 -14.28 -2.27
N GLU A 71 10.91 -14.42 -2.30
CA GLU A 71 11.68 -14.45 -3.53
C GLU A 71 11.30 -15.70 -4.37
N PRO A 72 11.27 -15.61 -5.71
CA PRO A 72 10.83 -16.72 -6.56
C PRO A 72 11.61 -18.03 -6.36
N ASP A 73 12.90 -17.93 -6.03
CA ASP A 73 13.80 -19.06 -5.76
C ASP A 73 13.72 -19.58 -4.31
N ALA A 74 13.12 -18.82 -3.39
CA ALA A 74 12.96 -19.17 -1.98
C ALA A 74 11.70 -20.01 -1.69
N LEU A 75 11.05 -20.59 -2.71
CA LEU A 75 9.85 -21.42 -2.54
C LEU A 75 10.08 -22.68 -1.68
N GLY A 76 11.30 -23.22 -1.74
CA GLY A 76 11.69 -24.40 -0.98
C GLY A 76 11.40 -24.23 0.51
N GLY A 77 10.77 -25.24 1.13
CA GLY A 77 10.50 -25.23 2.57
C GLY A 77 9.31 -24.37 3.02
N THR A 78 8.61 -23.68 2.12
CA THR A 78 7.37 -22.95 2.39
C THR A 78 6.13 -23.71 1.93
N LYS A 79 4.95 -23.29 2.37
CA LYS A 79 3.65 -23.76 1.82
C LYS A 79 3.02 -22.73 0.86
N LEU A 80 3.81 -21.83 0.31
CA LEU A 80 3.36 -20.89 -0.71
C LEU A 80 3.52 -21.53 -2.08
N LYS A 81 2.60 -21.20 -2.99
CA LYS A 81 2.61 -21.73 -4.36
C LYS A 81 3.54 -20.94 -5.27
N ARG A 82 3.80 -19.68 -4.90
CA ARG A 82 4.58 -18.70 -5.67
C ARG A 82 5.40 -17.83 -4.75
N GLY A 83 6.56 -17.41 -5.22
CA GLY A 83 7.31 -16.26 -4.72
C GLY A 83 7.28 -15.18 -5.81
N ASN A 84 6.80 -13.99 -5.47
CA ASN A 84 6.64 -12.87 -6.40
C ASN A 84 7.60 -11.71 -6.08
N ALA A 85 8.38 -11.79 -4.99
CA ALA A 85 9.25 -10.71 -4.53
C ALA A 85 10.53 -10.57 -5.40
N THR A 86 10.36 -10.21 -6.66
CA THR A 86 11.47 -9.80 -7.55
C THR A 86 12.10 -8.50 -7.06
N ASP A 87 13.32 -8.21 -7.50
CA ASP A 87 14.02 -6.96 -7.13
C ASP A 87 13.18 -5.71 -7.46
N GLU A 88 12.48 -5.72 -8.59
CA GLU A 88 11.59 -4.62 -8.98
C GLU A 88 10.42 -4.47 -7.98
N LEU A 89 9.81 -5.58 -7.56
CA LEU A 89 8.70 -5.54 -6.63
C LEU A 89 9.14 -5.16 -5.22
N GLN A 90 10.32 -5.62 -4.80
CA GLN A 90 10.93 -5.21 -3.54
C GLN A 90 11.24 -3.71 -3.54
N ALA A 91 11.75 -3.16 -4.65
CA ALA A 91 11.96 -1.72 -4.80
C ALA A 91 10.64 -0.93 -4.70
N LYS A 92 9.54 -1.42 -5.30
CA LYS A 92 8.22 -0.80 -5.13
C LYS A 92 7.74 -0.83 -3.67
N ILE A 93 7.89 -1.96 -2.99
CA ILE A 93 7.52 -2.10 -1.57
C ILE A 93 8.35 -1.10 -0.74
N SER A 94 9.67 -1.04 -0.94
CA SER A 94 10.55 -0.10 -0.24
C SER A 94 10.13 1.36 -0.48
N GLY A 95 9.87 1.74 -1.73
CA GLY A 95 9.43 3.10 -2.05
C GLY A 95 8.09 3.48 -1.42
N LEU A 96 7.15 2.53 -1.29
CA LEU A 96 5.91 2.75 -0.55
C LEU A 96 6.15 2.89 0.95
N LYS A 97 7.05 2.09 1.53
CA LYS A 97 7.44 2.21 2.94
C LYS A 97 8.07 3.57 3.25
N ASP A 98 8.94 4.07 2.37
CA ASP A 98 9.58 5.39 2.50
C ASP A 98 8.55 6.54 2.44
N GLN A 99 7.39 6.29 1.83
CA GLN A 99 6.25 7.20 1.81
C GLN A 99 5.31 7.04 3.02
N GLY A 100 5.65 6.19 3.99
CA GLY A 100 4.91 6.01 5.24
C GLY A 100 3.86 4.89 5.23
N ILE A 101 3.80 4.08 4.17
CA ILE A 101 2.89 2.94 4.10
C ILE A 101 3.37 1.82 5.02
N GLN A 102 2.49 1.30 5.88
CA GLN A 102 2.82 0.25 6.83
C GLN A 102 2.42 -1.12 6.28
N PHE A 103 3.39 -2.03 6.12
CA PHE A 103 3.13 -3.42 5.76
C PHE A 103 3.00 -4.26 7.03
N GLN A 104 1.89 -4.98 7.15
CA GLN A 104 1.56 -5.83 8.29
C GLN A 104 1.33 -7.24 7.79
N VAL A 105 1.92 -8.22 8.47
CA VAL A 105 1.82 -9.63 8.10
C VAL A 105 1.08 -10.39 9.19
N CYS A 106 0.09 -11.19 8.81
CA CYS A 106 -0.64 -12.05 9.74
C CYS A 106 0.31 -13.08 10.37
N ALA A 107 0.49 -12.99 11.69
CA ALA A 107 1.37 -13.86 12.46
C ALA A 107 1.01 -15.35 12.31
N ASN A 108 -0.29 -15.67 12.32
CA ASN A 108 -0.77 -17.04 12.14
C ASN A 108 -0.44 -17.57 10.74
N THR A 109 -0.46 -16.70 9.71
CA THR A 109 -0.06 -17.12 8.36
C THR A 109 1.44 -17.41 8.31
N LEU A 110 2.28 -16.55 8.90
CA LEU A 110 3.73 -16.79 8.95
C LEU A 110 4.05 -18.14 9.61
N GLN A 111 3.41 -18.43 10.73
CA GLN A 111 3.57 -19.72 11.41
C GLN A 111 3.06 -20.88 10.55
N GLY A 112 1.88 -20.72 9.92
CA GLY A 112 1.25 -21.75 9.10
C GLY A 112 1.99 -22.09 7.80
N LYS A 113 2.68 -21.11 7.21
CA LYS A 113 3.43 -21.22 5.94
C LYS A 113 4.91 -21.62 6.13
N LYS A 114 5.33 -21.90 7.38
CA LYS A 114 6.69 -22.27 7.86
C LYS A 114 7.69 -21.09 7.90
N ASN A 115 8.58 -21.15 8.90
CA ASN A 115 9.54 -20.14 9.36
C ASN A 115 10.59 -19.64 8.35
N GLN A 116 10.51 -20.01 7.07
CA GLN A 116 11.48 -19.61 6.03
C GLN A 116 11.11 -18.31 5.31
N LEU A 117 9.93 -17.75 5.59
CA LEU A 117 9.67 -16.33 5.36
C LEU A 117 10.48 -15.54 6.39
N ARG A 118 11.81 -15.57 6.22
CA ARG A 118 12.75 -14.77 7.00
C ARG A 118 12.20 -13.36 6.88
N ARG A 119 11.92 -12.73 8.02
CA ARG A 119 11.70 -11.28 8.06
C ARG A 119 13.00 -10.64 7.57
N ARG A 120 13.20 -10.51 6.26
CA ARG A 120 14.11 -9.50 5.76
C ARG A 120 13.49 -8.20 6.27
N PRO A 121 14.25 -7.35 6.97
CA PRO A 121 13.81 -6.00 7.23
C PRO A 121 13.81 -5.28 5.89
N ILE A 122 12.81 -5.55 5.05
CA ILE A 122 12.30 -4.57 4.11
C ILE A 122 11.72 -3.45 4.92
#